data_AF-A0A2T2VHJ0-F1
#
_entry.id   AF-A0A2T2VHJ0-F1
#
_cell.length_a   1.000
_cell.length_b   1.000
_cell.length_c   1.000
_cell.angle_alpha   90.00
_cell.angle_beta   90.00
_cell.angle_gamma   90.00
#
_symmetry.space_group_name_H-M   'P 1'
#
loop_
_entity.id
_entity.type
_entity.pdbx_description
1 polymer ?
#
loop_
_entity_poly.entity_id
_entity_poly.type
_entity_poly.pdbx_seq_one_letter_code
_entity_poly.pdbx_strand_id
1 'polypeptide(L)'
;TVDEHRYEAMERLVDKYEQQGVPLDDIIVRWGRSNQVKEAHERGRPYQAYERRLAESLGLSLLATEISTVETFNQDHLVSSAGARSRYQMLPWIMRRSGVNEYTLPAADGSRVRVREEHHPLLVLEPAFVLLRGYVNAVGHEIPGLSAYHAGPGNIFKLYRQYYEASVPLTYSSTVADAYAWAVTEGFDTVSENSSFGGHSRGYVPAAYGALVAREDRSIDPSPPLQAARLQLKPGATATLRELLTPLDSVRQSFDWGPQGDAGSIYERFRALNPHIDLPSSPDGAVPDGGNVRLVSAVDGKAVRFFLPLDAPATLRAAGVNAIDSTATFRFDASTYAGPAPSQRTRWDRQYEALVNDIEHFGFTEENRDRLLQLHDRFESLAEQRPTRYRRRQLKIISTHRRLWMSNPWEDLAEATRRATDQLKIEGQPPDSLPTQTPIPDTLPSAVQR
;
A
#
# COMPACT_ATOMS: atom_id res chain seq x y z
N THR A 1 -15.48 -36.24 -13.80
CA THR A 1 -14.87 -35.61 -12.60
C THR A 1 -14.48 -34.17 -12.90
N VAL A 2 -14.11 -33.35 -11.89
CA VAL A 2 -13.61 -31.96 -12.17
C VAL A 2 -12.35 -32.00 -13.04
N ASP A 3 -11.51 -33.01 -12.87
CA ASP A 3 -10.27 -33.16 -13.63
C ASP A 3 -10.52 -33.54 -15.10
N GLU A 4 -11.55 -34.34 -15.39
CA GLU A 4 -12.00 -34.60 -16.78
C GLU A 4 -12.46 -33.30 -17.47
N HIS A 5 -13.30 -32.50 -16.82
CA HIS A 5 -13.75 -31.22 -17.40
C HIS A 5 -12.60 -30.23 -17.60
N ARG A 6 -11.60 -30.27 -16.72
CA ARG A 6 -10.37 -29.49 -16.89
C ARG A 6 -9.62 -29.97 -18.13
N TYR A 7 -9.38 -31.27 -18.24
CA TYR A 7 -8.68 -31.84 -19.38
C TYR A 7 -9.35 -31.48 -20.72
N GLU A 8 -10.68 -31.63 -20.82
CA GLU A 8 -11.45 -31.25 -22.02
C GLU A 8 -11.37 -29.76 -22.37
N ALA A 9 -11.33 -28.87 -21.37
CA ALA A 9 -11.18 -27.44 -21.60
C ALA A 9 -9.73 -27.04 -21.91
N MET A 10 -8.74 -27.77 -21.39
CA MET A 10 -7.34 -27.61 -21.75
C MET A 10 -7.11 -27.99 -23.21
N GLU A 11 -7.58 -29.15 -23.66
CA GLU A 11 -7.48 -29.55 -25.08
C GLU A 11 -8.11 -28.51 -26.00
N ARG A 12 -9.34 -28.05 -25.70
CA ARG A 12 -9.98 -26.99 -26.50
C ARG A 12 -9.18 -25.69 -26.59
N LEU A 13 -8.47 -25.31 -25.54
CA LEU A 13 -7.62 -24.12 -25.55
C LEU A 13 -6.33 -24.36 -26.34
N VAL A 14 -5.71 -25.52 -26.16
CA VAL A 14 -4.54 -25.94 -26.93
C VAL A 14 -4.87 -25.95 -28.42
N ASP A 15 -5.92 -26.68 -28.82
CA ASP A 15 -6.40 -26.75 -30.20
C ASP A 15 -6.66 -25.36 -30.78
N LYS A 16 -7.31 -24.48 -30.01
CA LYS A 16 -7.61 -23.10 -30.44
C LYS A 16 -6.34 -22.32 -30.78
N TYR A 17 -5.32 -22.35 -29.92
CA TYR A 17 -4.10 -21.57 -30.12
C TYR A 17 -3.17 -22.23 -31.12
N GLU A 18 -3.13 -23.56 -31.18
CA GLU A 18 -2.44 -24.31 -32.22
C GLU A 18 -3.00 -23.99 -33.62
N GLN A 19 -4.34 -23.98 -33.77
CA GLN A 19 -5.01 -23.57 -35.02
C GLN A 19 -4.73 -22.11 -35.40
N GLN A 20 -4.34 -21.26 -34.44
CA GLN A 20 -3.91 -19.87 -34.68
C GLN A 20 -2.42 -19.75 -35.02
N GLY A 21 -1.69 -20.87 -35.09
CA GLY A 21 -0.28 -20.93 -35.49
C GLY A 21 0.71 -20.85 -34.32
N VAL A 22 0.25 -20.98 -33.07
CA VAL A 22 1.15 -21.06 -31.91
C VAL A 22 1.70 -22.48 -31.80
N PRO A 23 3.03 -22.69 -31.76
CA PRO A 23 3.61 -24.03 -31.57
C PRO A 23 3.11 -24.70 -30.29
N LEU A 24 2.84 -26.01 -30.34
CA LEU A 24 2.34 -26.77 -29.18
C LEU A 24 3.22 -26.60 -27.94
N ASP A 25 4.54 -26.65 -28.12
CA ASP A 25 5.51 -26.51 -27.02
C ASP A 25 5.48 -25.13 -26.35
N ASP A 26 4.92 -24.12 -27.02
CA ASP A 26 4.77 -22.76 -26.51
C ASP A 26 3.42 -22.51 -25.81
N ILE A 27 2.48 -23.46 -25.88
CA ILE A 27 1.15 -23.31 -25.27
C ILE A 27 1.17 -23.82 -23.83
N ILE A 28 1.03 -22.89 -22.88
CA ILE A 28 0.94 -23.20 -21.45
C ILE A 28 -0.46 -22.89 -20.94
N VAL A 29 -1.26 -23.94 -20.65
CA VAL A 29 -2.57 -23.80 -20.02
C VAL A 29 -2.44 -23.87 -18.50
N ARG A 30 -2.98 -22.87 -17.80
CA ARG A 30 -3.00 -22.83 -16.32
C ARG A 30 -4.43 -22.63 -15.81
N TRP A 31 -4.80 -23.41 -14.80
CA TRP A 31 -6.08 -23.24 -14.12
C TRP A 31 -6.04 -22.03 -13.19
N GLY A 32 -6.94 -21.09 -13.44
CA GLY A 32 -7.16 -19.95 -12.56
C GLY A 32 -7.73 -20.35 -11.19
N ARG A 33 -7.65 -19.43 -10.24
CA ARG A 33 -8.09 -19.59 -8.84
C ARG A 33 -9.38 -18.81 -8.54
N SER A 34 -10.36 -18.88 -9.43
CA SER A 34 -11.56 -18.03 -9.41
C SER A 34 -12.32 -18.07 -8.09
N ASN A 35 -12.50 -19.25 -7.49
CA ASN A 35 -13.16 -19.39 -6.19
C ASN A 35 -12.38 -18.70 -5.06
N GLN A 36 -11.06 -18.87 -5.02
CA GLN A 36 -10.20 -18.24 -4.01
C GLN A 36 -10.16 -16.72 -4.18
N VAL A 37 -10.17 -16.23 -5.43
CA VAL A 37 -10.28 -14.80 -5.75
C VAL A 37 -11.63 -14.25 -5.28
N LYS A 38 -12.73 -14.96 -5.54
CA LYS A 38 -14.07 -14.58 -5.06
C LYS A 38 -14.12 -14.46 -3.54
N GLU A 39 -13.64 -15.48 -2.82
CA GLU A 39 -13.59 -15.46 -1.36
C GLU A 39 -12.66 -14.35 -0.84
N ALA A 40 -11.54 -14.10 -1.52
CA ALA A 40 -10.65 -12.98 -1.19
C ALA A 40 -11.40 -11.66 -1.28
N HIS A 41 -12.16 -11.42 -2.35
CA HIS A 41 -12.94 -10.19 -2.50
C HIS A 41 -14.04 -10.06 -1.45
N GLU A 42 -14.68 -11.15 -1.06
CA GLU A 42 -15.65 -11.17 0.04
C GLU A 42 -14.98 -10.77 1.37
N ARG A 43 -13.80 -11.32 1.69
CA ARG A 43 -12.98 -10.91 2.85
C ARG A 43 -12.51 -9.46 2.75
N GLY A 44 -12.19 -8.98 1.56
CA GLY A 44 -11.67 -7.64 1.30
C GLY A 44 -12.73 -6.54 1.26
N ARG A 45 -14.00 -6.90 1.06
CA ARG A 45 -15.13 -5.97 0.89
C ARG A 45 -15.16 -4.81 1.89
N PRO A 46 -14.93 -5.00 3.21
CA PRO A 46 -15.03 -3.91 4.18
C PRO A 46 -13.99 -2.79 3.97
N TYR A 47 -12.92 -3.08 3.23
CA TYR A 47 -11.77 -2.18 3.05
C TYR A 47 -11.64 -1.65 1.62
N GLN A 48 -12.36 -2.23 0.67
CA GLN A 48 -12.19 -1.95 -0.76
C GLN A 48 -12.34 -0.47 -1.11
N ALA A 49 -13.32 0.23 -0.53
CA ALA A 49 -13.51 1.66 -0.83
C ALA A 49 -12.30 2.49 -0.37
N TYR A 50 -11.64 2.09 0.72
CA TYR A 50 -10.40 2.74 1.17
C TYR A 50 -9.23 2.45 0.24
N GLU A 51 -9.09 1.20 -0.22
CA GLU A 51 -8.04 0.82 -1.19
C GLU A 51 -8.18 1.61 -2.49
N ARG A 52 -9.40 1.70 -3.03
CA ARG A 52 -9.71 2.47 -4.26
C ARG A 52 -9.39 3.94 -4.10
N ARG A 53 -9.92 4.60 -3.06
CA ARG A 53 -9.64 6.02 -2.81
C ARG A 53 -8.16 6.28 -2.57
N LEU A 54 -7.47 5.37 -1.88
CA LEU A 54 -6.04 5.52 -1.65
C LEU A 54 -5.26 5.39 -2.96
N ALA A 55 -5.57 4.39 -3.80
CA ALA A 55 -5.00 4.23 -5.13
C ALA A 55 -5.18 5.52 -5.96
N GLU A 56 -6.42 6.01 -6.06
CA GLU A 56 -6.77 7.25 -6.77
C GLU A 56 -5.99 8.45 -6.20
N SER A 57 -5.94 8.62 -4.87
CA SER A 57 -5.22 9.72 -4.23
C SER A 57 -3.70 9.68 -4.45
N LEU A 58 -3.15 8.51 -4.78
CA LEU A 58 -1.75 8.27 -5.07
C LEU A 58 -1.45 8.25 -6.57
N GLY A 59 -2.46 8.43 -7.43
CA GLY A 59 -2.30 8.31 -8.88
C GLY A 59 -1.89 6.90 -9.31
N LEU A 60 -2.45 5.88 -8.67
CA LEU A 60 -2.29 4.47 -9.03
C LEU A 60 -3.59 3.97 -9.69
N SER A 61 -3.47 3.00 -10.59
CA SER A 61 -4.60 2.28 -11.17
C SER A 61 -5.27 1.36 -10.14
N LEU A 62 -6.41 0.78 -10.53
CA LEU A 62 -7.10 -0.23 -9.72
C LEU A 62 -6.30 -1.54 -9.58
N LEU A 63 -5.27 -1.79 -10.39
CA LEU A 63 -4.42 -2.97 -10.21
C LEU A 63 -3.77 -3.00 -8.83
N ALA A 64 -3.40 -1.84 -8.28
CA ALA A 64 -2.85 -1.73 -6.94
C ALA A 64 -3.77 -2.29 -5.85
N THR A 65 -5.09 -2.31 -6.06
CA THR A 65 -6.04 -2.85 -5.08
C THR A 65 -6.03 -4.37 -5.02
N GLU A 66 -5.44 -5.05 -6.00
CA GLU A 66 -5.40 -6.51 -6.06
C GLU A 66 -4.09 -7.11 -5.51
N ILE A 67 -3.17 -6.28 -5.00
CA ILE A 67 -1.94 -6.76 -4.33
C ILE A 67 -2.29 -7.75 -3.23
N SER A 68 -3.20 -7.42 -2.32
CA SER A 68 -3.52 -8.34 -1.23
C SER A 68 -4.26 -9.61 -1.68
N THR A 69 -4.99 -9.53 -2.80
CA THR A 69 -5.60 -10.71 -3.43
C THR A 69 -4.53 -11.66 -3.96
N VAL A 70 -3.52 -11.14 -4.67
CA VAL A 70 -2.43 -11.93 -5.25
C VAL A 70 -1.47 -12.46 -4.20
N GLU A 71 -1.13 -11.64 -3.21
CA GLU A 71 -0.16 -11.98 -2.16
C GLU A 71 -0.71 -13.02 -1.17
N THR A 72 -1.98 -12.89 -0.75
CA THR A 72 -2.51 -13.68 0.37
C THR A 72 -3.95 -14.15 0.21
N PHE A 73 -4.60 -13.85 -0.90
CA PHE A 73 -6.06 -13.93 -1.01
C PHE A 73 -6.75 -13.16 0.13
N ASN A 74 -6.24 -11.99 0.49
CA ASN A 74 -6.77 -11.13 1.55
C ASN A 74 -6.76 -11.76 2.96
N GLN A 75 -5.85 -12.72 3.22
CA GLN A 75 -5.67 -13.32 4.53
C GLN A 75 -4.65 -12.54 5.36
N ASP A 76 -5.09 -12.03 6.51
CA ASP A 76 -4.34 -11.03 7.28
C ASP A 76 -3.18 -11.59 8.12
N HIS A 77 -3.13 -12.91 8.33
CA HIS A 77 -2.19 -13.58 9.24
C HIS A 77 -1.14 -14.43 8.52
N LEU A 78 -1.12 -14.44 7.18
CA LEU A 78 -0.15 -15.22 6.43
C LEU A 78 1.26 -14.65 6.57
N VAL A 79 2.24 -15.56 6.65
CA VAL A 79 3.66 -15.25 6.73
C VAL A 79 4.37 -15.99 5.61
N SER A 80 5.09 -15.27 4.75
CA SER A 80 5.91 -15.90 3.70
C SER A 80 7.15 -16.57 4.27
N SER A 81 7.81 -17.40 3.45
CA SER A 81 9.13 -17.97 3.76
C SER A 81 10.20 -16.90 4.02
N ALA A 82 10.09 -15.72 3.40
CA ALA A 82 10.95 -14.57 3.62
C ALA A 82 10.57 -13.75 4.87
N GLY A 83 9.55 -14.19 5.62
CA GLY A 83 9.07 -13.52 6.82
C GLY A 83 8.21 -12.28 6.56
N ALA A 84 7.77 -12.06 5.32
CA ALA A 84 6.81 -11.01 5.00
C ALA A 84 5.45 -11.34 5.64
N ARG A 85 4.71 -10.33 6.11
CA ARG A 85 3.49 -10.49 6.91
C ARG A 85 2.34 -9.64 6.37
N SER A 86 1.17 -9.83 6.97
CA SER A 86 -0.10 -9.19 6.62
C SER A 86 -0.63 -9.58 5.26
N ARG A 87 -1.86 -9.12 4.97
CA ARG A 87 -2.50 -9.32 3.67
C ARG A 87 -1.69 -8.77 2.49
N TYR A 88 -0.81 -7.79 2.73
CA TYR A 88 0.01 -7.15 1.70
C TYR A 88 1.45 -7.69 1.67
N GLN A 89 1.81 -8.70 2.47
CA GLN A 89 3.15 -9.32 2.48
C GLN A 89 4.30 -8.30 2.56
N MET A 90 4.24 -7.39 3.53
CA MET A 90 5.35 -6.47 3.79
C MET A 90 6.39 -7.07 4.74
N LEU A 91 7.66 -6.78 4.51
CA LEU A 91 8.72 -7.18 5.44
C LEU A 91 8.58 -6.49 6.80
N PRO A 92 8.90 -7.15 7.93
CA PRO A 92 8.67 -6.60 9.28
C PRO A 92 9.37 -5.26 9.53
N TRP A 93 10.54 -5.04 8.95
CA TRP A 93 11.27 -3.77 9.12
C TRP A 93 10.58 -2.61 8.38
N ILE A 94 9.88 -2.87 7.27
CA ILE A 94 9.07 -1.87 6.55
C ILE A 94 7.86 -1.49 7.40
N MET A 95 7.18 -2.48 7.97
CA MET A 95 6.04 -2.27 8.88
C MET A 95 6.44 -1.40 10.07
N ARG A 96 7.54 -1.74 10.75
CA ARG A 96 8.07 -0.96 11.89
C ARG A 96 8.40 0.48 11.50
N ARG A 97 9.08 0.69 10.37
CA ARG A 97 9.38 2.05 9.86
C ARG A 97 8.10 2.86 9.58
N SER A 98 7.02 2.18 9.20
CA SER A 98 5.71 2.79 8.96
C SER A 98 4.88 2.96 10.23
N GLY A 99 5.40 2.55 11.39
CA GLY A 99 4.75 2.67 12.69
C GLY A 99 3.73 1.58 13.00
N VAL A 100 3.76 0.46 12.27
CA VAL A 100 3.00 -0.77 12.55
C VAL A 100 3.87 -1.65 13.45
N ASN A 101 3.38 -1.93 14.65
CA ASN A 101 4.17 -2.47 15.74
C ASN A 101 3.59 -3.75 16.35
N GLU A 102 4.49 -4.46 17.02
CA GLU A 102 4.14 -5.60 17.86
C GLU A 102 4.51 -5.28 19.33
N TYR A 103 3.60 -5.55 20.25
CA TYR A 103 3.76 -5.33 21.69
C TYR A 103 2.82 -6.22 22.50
N THR A 104 2.87 -6.11 23.83
CA THR A 104 2.09 -6.96 24.73
C THR A 104 1.46 -6.13 25.84
N LEU A 105 0.16 -6.32 26.05
CA LEU A 105 -0.62 -5.65 27.08
C LEU A 105 -0.86 -6.60 28.27
N PRO A 106 -0.76 -6.11 29.52
CA PRO A 106 -1.19 -6.90 30.68
C PRO A 106 -2.73 -6.93 30.78
N ALA A 107 -3.29 -8.07 31.14
CA ALA A 107 -4.71 -8.24 31.47
C ALA A 107 -4.94 -8.21 33.00
N ALA A 108 -6.20 -8.21 33.42
CA ALA A 108 -6.59 -8.06 34.83
C ALA A 108 -6.12 -9.24 35.71
N ASP A 109 -6.06 -10.45 35.15
CA ASP A 109 -5.55 -11.66 35.83
C ASP A 109 -4.02 -11.78 35.81
N GLY A 110 -3.31 -10.79 35.26
CA GLY A 110 -1.85 -10.79 35.10
C GLY A 110 -1.35 -11.48 33.84
N SER A 111 -2.23 -12.09 33.04
CA SER A 111 -1.87 -12.65 31.73
C SER A 111 -1.43 -11.56 30.75
N ARG A 112 -0.81 -12.02 29.65
CA ARG A 112 -0.16 -11.16 28.66
C ARG A 112 -0.81 -11.36 27.30
N VAL A 113 -1.49 -10.32 26.81
CA VAL A 113 -2.18 -10.33 25.52
C VAL A 113 -1.29 -9.72 24.45
N ARG A 114 -1.02 -10.49 23.40
CA ARG A 114 -0.18 -10.05 22.28
C ARG A 114 -0.96 -9.14 21.36
N VAL A 115 -0.33 -8.07 20.90
CA VAL A 115 -0.86 -7.16 19.89
C VAL A 115 0.05 -7.20 18.67
N ARG A 116 -0.52 -7.57 17.53
CA ARG A 116 0.12 -7.72 16.21
C ARG A 116 -0.58 -6.79 15.23
N GLU A 117 -0.21 -5.51 15.24
CA GLU A 117 -0.89 -4.48 14.41
C GLU A 117 -0.89 -4.83 12.91
N GLU A 118 0.03 -5.68 12.46
CA GLU A 118 0.06 -6.17 11.09
C GLU A 118 -1.19 -6.97 10.68
N HIS A 119 -1.96 -7.51 11.63
CA HIS A 119 -3.18 -8.26 11.38
C HIS A 119 -4.42 -7.38 11.14
N HIS A 120 -4.34 -6.06 11.37
CA HIS A 120 -5.48 -5.17 11.16
C HIS A 120 -5.38 -4.47 9.79
N PRO A 121 -6.28 -4.73 8.82
CA PRO A 121 -6.19 -4.17 7.47
C PRO A 121 -6.08 -2.64 7.43
N LEU A 122 -6.88 -1.92 8.24
CA LEU A 122 -6.80 -0.44 8.33
C LEU A 122 -5.45 0.10 8.84
N LEU A 123 -4.63 -0.69 9.53
CA LEU A 123 -3.30 -0.26 9.99
C LEU A 123 -2.21 -0.48 8.93
N VAL A 124 -2.37 -1.50 8.07
CA VAL A 124 -1.36 -1.89 7.07
C VAL A 124 -1.63 -1.37 5.66
N LEU A 125 -2.87 -0.96 5.36
CA LEU A 125 -3.29 -0.48 4.03
C LEU A 125 -2.47 0.73 3.56
N GLU A 126 -2.45 1.84 4.32
CA GLU A 126 -1.68 3.03 3.90
C GLU A 126 -0.17 2.76 3.78
N PRO A 127 0.48 2.07 4.73
CA PRO A 127 1.87 1.64 4.58
C PRO A 127 2.17 0.89 3.27
N ALA A 128 1.32 -0.05 2.87
CA ALA A 128 1.53 -0.87 1.66
C ALA A 128 1.44 -0.04 0.38
N PHE A 129 0.42 0.80 0.25
CA PHE A 129 0.20 1.62 -0.95
C PHE A 129 1.23 2.75 -1.07
N VAL A 130 1.66 3.32 0.05
CA VAL A 130 2.74 4.33 0.07
C VAL A 130 4.07 3.72 -0.32
N LEU A 131 4.36 2.49 0.13
CA LEU A 131 5.54 1.74 -0.31
C LEU A 131 5.48 1.49 -1.82
N LEU A 132 4.34 0.98 -2.32
CA LEU A 132 4.13 0.74 -3.74
C LEU A 132 4.36 2.00 -4.57
N ARG A 133 3.74 3.13 -4.20
CA ARG A 133 3.95 4.39 -4.95
C ARG A 133 5.41 4.85 -4.92
N GLY A 134 6.12 4.61 -3.82
CA GLY A 134 7.56 4.82 -3.74
C GLY A 134 8.35 3.96 -4.74
N TYR A 135 7.98 2.70 -4.90
CA TYR A 135 8.58 1.79 -5.89
C TYR A 135 8.24 2.19 -7.32
N VAL A 136 6.96 2.45 -7.61
CA VAL A 136 6.47 2.95 -8.90
C VAL A 136 7.25 4.18 -9.36
N ASN A 137 7.37 5.19 -8.50
CA ASN A 137 8.14 6.39 -8.82
C ASN A 137 9.62 6.09 -9.08
N ALA A 138 10.21 5.15 -8.33
CA ALA A 138 11.63 4.84 -8.44
C ALA A 138 11.98 4.04 -9.70
N VAL A 139 11.03 3.26 -10.23
CA VAL A 139 11.22 2.45 -11.45
C VAL A 139 10.55 3.06 -12.68
N GLY A 140 9.89 4.21 -12.55
CA GLY A 140 9.37 5.04 -13.64
C GLY A 140 7.94 4.75 -14.09
N HIS A 141 7.36 3.58 -13.78
CA HIS A 141 6.02 3.23 -14.25
C HIS A 141 5.30 2.26 -13.31
N GLU A 142 3.95 2.27 -13.32
CA GLU A 142 3.15 1.47 -12.39
C GLU A 142 3.33 -0.04 -12.60
N ILE A 143 3.31 -0.50 -13.84
CA ILE A 143 3.43 -1.93 -14.19
C ILE A 143 4.74 -2.56 -13.66
N PRO A 144 5.94 -2.04 -14.00
CA PRO A 144 7.16 -2.53 -13.38
C PRO A 144 7.20 -2.23 -11.88
N GLY A 145 6.53 -1.19 -11.37
CA GLY A 145 6.44 -0.89 -9.93
C GLY A 145 5.64 -1.91 -9.12
N LEU A 146 4.54 -2.45 -9.68
CA LEU A 146 3.80 -3.58 -9.12
C LEU A 146 4.70 -4.82 -9.08
N SER A 147 5.43 -5.07 -10.15
CA SER A 147 6.41 -6.17 -10.19
C SER A 147 7.55 -5.97 -9.19
N ALA A 148 8.02 -4.73 -9.00
CA ALA A 148 9.01 -4.36 -8.00
C ALA A 148 8.53 -4.59 -6.56
N TYR A 149 7.22 -4.51 -6.31
CA TYR A 149 6.65 -4.82 -5.00
C TYR A 149 6.91 -6.28 -4.61
N HIS A 150 6.74 -7.18 -5.58
CA HIS A 150 6.92 -8.61 -5.40
C HIS A 150 8.38 -9.06 -5.55
N ALA A 151 9.04 -8.69 -6.64
CA ALA A 151 10.38 -9.14 -6.99
C ALA A 151 11.49 -8.26 -6.40
N GLY A 152 11.17 -7.08 -5.87
CA GLY A 152 12.12 -6.09 -5.42
C GLY A 152 12.60 -5.14 -6.55
N PRO A 153 12.76 -3.83 -6.28
CA PRO A 153 13.16 -2.85 -7.30
C PRO A 153 14.49 -3.14 -7.99
N GLY A 154 15.45 -3.73 -7.28
CA GLY A 154 16.76 -4.07 -7.86
C GLY A 154 16.69 -5.07 -9.02
N ASN A 155 15.72 -5.99 -9.01
CA ASN A 155 15.50 -6.89 -10.14
C ASN A 155 14.91 -6.16 -11.35
N ILE A 156 14.09 -5.14 -11.13
CA ILE A 156 13.57 -4.29 -12.19
C ILE A 156 14.69 -3.43 -12.80
N PHE A 157 15.63 -2.93 -11.99
CA PHE A 157 16.81 -2.24 -12.54
C PHE A 157 17.70 -3.16 -13.38
N LYS A 158 17.92 -4.41 -12.95
CA LYS A 158 18.64 -5.41 -13.75
C LYS A 158 17.94 -5.69 -15.08
N LEU A 159 16.62 -5.77 -15.07
CA LEU A 159 15.80 -5.95 -16.26
C LEU A 159 16.03 -4.81 -17.26
N TYR A 160 15.98 -3.55 -16.82
CA TYR A 160 16.25 -2.40 -17.68
C TYR A 160 17.67 -2.42 -18.25
N ARG A 161 18.66 -2.85 -17.46
CA ARG A 161 20.03 -3.03 -17.95
C ARG A 161 20.11 -4.06 -19.08
N GLN A 162 19.46 -5.21 -18.92
CA GLN A 162 19.43 -6.25 -19.96
C GLN A 162 18.74 -5.76 -21.23
N TYR A 163 17.72 -4.92 -21.11
CA TYR A 163 17.06 -4.31 -22.26
C TYR A 163 18.01 -3.44 -23.10
N TYR A 164 18.87 -2.65 -22.44
CA TYR A 164 19.91 -1.88 -23.15
C TYR A 164 20.92 -2.76 -23.88
N GLU A 165 21.28 -3.91 -23.30
CA GLU A 165 22.28 -4.82 -23.84
C GLU A 165 21.73 -5.70 -24.98
N ALA A 166 20.41 -5.92 -25.03
CA ALA A 166 19.73 -6.77 -26.01
C ALA A 166 19.66 -6.18 -27.44
N SER A 167 20.40 -5.12 -27.75
CA SER A 167 20.45 -4.45 -29.06
C SER A 167 19.09 -3.91 -29.55
N VAL A 168 18.14 -3.66 -28.65
CA VAL A 168 16.90 -2.95 -28.97
C VAL A 168 17.23 -1.45 -29.05
N PRO A 169 17.13 -0.79 -30.22
CA PRO A 169 17.44 0.63 -30.31
C PRO A 169 16.43 1.42 -29.49
N LEU A 170 16.89 2.19 -28.49
CA LEU A 170 16.01 3.13 -27.81
C LEU A 170 15.62 4.24 -28.79
N THR A 171 14.39 4.70 -28.69
CA THR A 171 13.90 5.90 -29.35
C THR A 171 13.43 6.89 -28.28
N TYR A 172 13.12 8.13 -28.67
CA TYR A 172 12.55 9.12 -27.74
C TYR A 172 11.20 8.70 -27.15
N SER A 173 10.50 7.77 -27.79
CA SER A 173 9.24 7.23 -27.30
C SER A 173 9.43 5.95 -26.49
N SER A 174 10.67 5.47 -26.32
CA SER A 174 10.93 4.29 -25.50
C SER A 174 10.71 4.61 -24.03
N THR A 175 9.99 3.72 -23.36
CA THR A 175 9.65 3.82 -21.95
C THR A 175 10.16 2.60 -21.19
N VAL A 176 10.25 2.75 -19.87
CA VAL A 176 10.51 1.62 -18.97
C VAL A 176 9.42 0.54 -19.03
N ALA A 177 8.21 0.87 -19.49
CA ALA A 177 7.14 -0.09 -19.72
C ALA A 177 7.46 -1.00 -20.92
N ASP A 178 8.11 -0.48 -21.97
CA ASP A 178 8.57 -1.27 -23.12
C ASP A 178 9.65 -2.28 -22.71
N ALA A 179 10.62 -1.84 -21.89
CA ALA A 179 11.61 -2.75 -21.32
C ALA A 179 10.97 -3.85 -20.48
N TYR A 180 9.98 -3.49 -19.64
CA TYR A 180 9.24 -4.48 -18.86
C TYR A 180 8.48 -5.46 -19.75
N ALA A 181 7.79 -4.98 -20.78
CA ALA A 181 7.05 -5.82 -21.73
C ALA A 181 7.98 -6.81 -22.42
N TRP A 182 9.12 -6.35 -22.95
CA TRP A 182 10.16 -7.19 -23.53
C TRP A 182 10.63 -8.27 -22.54
N ALA A 183 10.95 -7.88 -21.31
CA ALA A 183 11.48 -8.79 -20.31
C ALA A 183 10.50 -9.85 -19.80
N VAL A 184 9.19 -9.62 -19.92
CA VAL A 184 8.18 -10.65 -19.60
C VAL A 184 7.74 -11.43 -20.83
N THR A 185 8.27 -11.13 -22.02
CA THR A 185 8.04 -11.86 -23.25
C THR A 185 9.35 -12.43 -23.79
N GLU A 186 9.97 -11.76 -24.76
CA GLU A 186 11.14 -12.21 -25.52
C GLU A 186 12.41 -12.23 -24.68
N GLY A 187 12.58 -11.28 -23.77
CA GLY A 187 13.75 -11.15 -22.91
C GLY A 187 13.71 -11.99 -21.64
N PHE A 188 12.67 -12.81 -21.44
CA PHE A 188 12.42 -13.46 -20.15
C PHE A 188 13.55 -14.40 -19.73
N ASP A 189 14.04 -15.24 -20.64
CA ASP A 189 15.09 -16.22 -20.31
C ASP A 189 16.38 -15.49 -19.91
N THR A 190 16.79 -14.48 -20.68
CA THR A 190 17.94 -13.62 -20.37
C THR A 190 17.82 -12.96 -18.99
N VAL A 191 16.65 -12.40 -18.66
CA VAL A 191 16.44 -11.73 -17.37
C VAL A 191 16.39 -12.73 -16.21
N SER A 192 15.75 -13.89 -16.42
CA SER A 192 15.61 -14.94 -15.40
C SER A 192 16.94 -15.61 -15.07
N GLU A 193 17.82 -15.82 -16.06
CA GLU A 193 19.15 -16.40 -15.84
C GLU A 193 20.08 -15.45 -15.06
N ASN A 194 19.87 -14.14 -15.18
CA ASN A 194 20.77 -13.12 -14.62
C ASN A 194 20.22 -12.41 -13.38
N SER A 195 19.08 -12.84 -12.86
CA SER A 195 18.43 -12.22 -11.69
C SER A 195 17.58 -13.21 -10.89
N SER A 196 16.94 -12.77 -9.81
CA SER A 196 15.95 -13.60 -9.12
C SER A 196 14.53 -13.39 -9.67
N PHE A 197 14.40 -12.71 -10.82
CA PHE A 197 13.13 -12.50 -11.51
C PHE A 197 12.73 -13.78 -12.25
N GLY A 198 12.00 -14.66 -11.56
CA GLY A 198 11.56 -15.93 -12.11
C GLY A 198 10.13 -15.90 -12.68
N GLY A 199 9.61 -17.09 -13.02
CA GLY A 199 8.27 -17.23 -13.60
C GLY A 199 7.13 -16.74 -12.70
N HIS A 200 7.31 -16.74 -11.37
CA HIS A 200 6.35 -16.14 -10.43
C HIS A 200 6.29 -14.61 -10.59
N SER A 201 7.45 -13.95 -10.74
CA SER A 201 7.53 -12.50 -10.93
C SER A 201 6.97 -12.08 -12.28
N ARG A 202 7.26 -12.84 -13.35
CA ARG A 202 6.65 -12.66 -14.68
C ARG A 202 5.12 -12.69 -14.63
N GLY A 203 4.55 -13.62 -13.85
CA GLY A 203 3.11 -13.81 -13.72
C GLY A 203 2.40 -12.85 -12.77
N TYR A 204 3.13 -12.01 -12.02
CA TYR A 204 2.55 -11.20 -10.94
C TYR A 204 1.52 -10.17 -11.42
N VAL A 205 1.90 -9.33 -12.38
CA VAL A 205 0.99 -8.31 -12.94
C VAL A 205 -0.20 -8.95 -13.68
N PRO A 206 0.00 -9.98 -14.55
CA PRO A 206 -1.12 -10.73 -15.11
C PRO A 206 -2.07 -11.33 -14.06
N ALA A 207 -1.55 -11.82 -12.93
CA ALA A 207 -2.38 -12.34 -11.84
C ALA A 207 -3.22 -11.24 -11.18
N ALA A 208 -2.65 -10.05 -10.94
CA ALA A 208 -3.37 -8.90 -10.42
C ALA A 208 -4.47 -8.43 -11.39
N TYR A 209 -4.16 -8.37 -12.68
CA TYR A 209 -5.14 -8.05 -13.72
C TYR A 209 -6.26 -9.10 -13.79
N GLY A 210 -5.92 -10.39 -13.79
CA GLY A 210 -6.91 -11.47 -13.77
C GLY A 210 -7.80 -11.44 -12.52
N ALA A 211 -7.25 -11.09 -11.36
CA ALA A 211 -8.03 -10.87 -10.15
C ALA A 211 -8.98 -9.67 -10.26
N LEU A 212 -8.53 -8.58 -10.89
CA LEU A 212 -9.36 -7.40 -11.13
C LEU A 212 -10.52 -7.70 -12.10
N VAL A 213 -10.22 -8.31 -13.26
CA VAL A 213 -11.21 -8.66 -14.29
C VAL A 213 -12.23 -9.67 -13.78
N ALA A 214 -11.84 -10.59 -12.88
CA ALA A 214 -12.78 -11.50 -12.22
C ALA A 214 -13.91 -10.77 -11.44
N ARG A 215 -13.81 -9.45 -11.26
CA ARG A 215 -14.81 -8.58 -10.65
C ARG A 215 -15.60 -7.73 -11.65
N GLU A 216 -15.08 -7.51 -12.86
CA GLU A 216 -15.64 -6.53 -13.81
C GLU A 216 -17.07 -6.86 -14.23
N ASP A 217 -17.43 -8.16 -14.28
CA ASP A 217 -18.79 -8.61 -14.58
C ASP A 217 -19.77 -8.48 -13.40
N ARG A 218 -19.33 -7.96 -12.24
CA ARG A 218 -20.16 -7.77 -11.05
C ARG A 218 -20.41 -6.29 -10.79
N SER A 219 -21.65 -5.95 -10.46
CA SER A 219 -21.96 -4.61 -9.96
C SER A 219 -21.08 -4.30 -8.75
N ILE A 220 -20.56 -3.07 -8.70
CA ILE A 220 -19.85 -2.58 -7.52
C ILE A 220 -20.83 -2.68 -6.35
N ASP A 221 -20.49 -3.52 -5.37
CA ASP A 221 -21.27 -3.67 -4.15
C ASP A 221 -21.37 -2.30 -3.46
N PRO A 222 -22.58 -1.74 -3.28
CA PRO A 222 -22.76 -0.42 -2.68
C PRO A 222 -22.56 -0.44 -1.16
N SER A 223 -22.25 -1.60 -0.56
CA SER A 223 -22.02 -1.74 0.87
C SER A 223 -21.01 -0.71 1.36
N PRO A 224 -21.34 0.08 2.40
CA PRO A 224 -20.43 1.08 2.92
C PRO A 224 -19.15 0.42 3.45
N PRO A 225 -17.98 1.07 3.34
CA PRO A 225 -16.77 0.58 3.95
C PRO A 225 -16.92 0.51 5.48
N LEU A 226 -16.10 -0.32 6.12
CA LEU A 226 -16.02 -0.38 7.58
C LEU A 226 -15.73 1.02 8.14
N GLN A 227 -16.63 1.52 8.99
CA GLN A 227 -16.47 2.80 9.65
C GLN A 227 -15.95 2.60 11.08
N ALA A 228 -14.82 3.20 11.41
CA ALA A 228 -14.20 3.00 12.72
C ALA A 228 -13.34 4.19 13.14
N ALA A 229 -13.28 4.45 14.44
CA ALA A 229 -12.33 5.38 15.03
C ALA A 229 -11.14 4.59 15.58
N ARG A 230 -9.94 4.84 15.04
CA ARG A 230 -8.68 4.38 15.63
C ARG A 230 -8.31 5.32 16.76
N LEU A 231 -8.22 4.77 17.97
CA LEU A 231 -8.04 5.50 19.21
C LEU A 231 -6.68 5.22 19.84
N GLN A 232 -6.26 6.16 20.68
CA GLN A 232 -5.14 6.05 21.61
C GLN A 232 -5.55 6.72 22.92
N LEU A 233 -4.96 6.29 24.03
CA LEU A 233 -5.14 6.99 25.31
C LEU A 233 -4.18 8.17 25.41
N LYS A 234 -4.56 9.19 26.19
CA LYS A 234 -3.69 10.31 26.54
C LYS A 234 -2.44 9.83 27.28
N PRO A 235 -1.29 10.51 27.15
CA PRO A 235 -0.11 10.21 27.94
C PRO A 235 -0.42 10.12 29.45
N GLY A 236 0.00 9.04 30.10
CA GLY A 236 -0.24 8.78 31.53
C GLY A 236 -1.63 8.23 31.87
N ALA A 237 -2.58 8.22 30.93
CA ALA A 237 -3.89 7.62 31.15
C ALA A 237 -3.84 6.09 31.00
N THR A 238 -4.69 5.41 31.76
CA THR A 238 -4.88 3.96 31.72
C THR A 238 -6.38 3.68 31.73
N ALA A 239 -6.81 2.69 30.97
CA ALA A 239 -8.18 2.18 31.01
C ALA A 239 -8.17 0.68 30.75
N THR A 240 -8.98 -0.06 31.49
CA THR A 240 -9.25 -1.47 31.20
C THR A 240 -10.26 -1.58 30.06
N LEU A 241 -10.24 -2.70 29.34
CA LEU A 241 -11.22 -2.94 28.28
C LEU A 241 -12.66 -2.88 28.81
N ARG A 242 -12.91 -3.42 30.00
CA ARG A 242 -14.22 -3.36 30.67
C ARG A 242 -14.68 -1.92 30.90
N GLU A 243 -13.81 -1.04 31.39
CA GLU A 243 -14.13 0.40 31.57
C GLU A 243 -14.48 1.11 30.26
N LEU A 244 -13.94 0.66 29.13
CA LEU A 244 -14.31 1.20 27.81
C LEU A 244 -15.61 0.59 27.27
N LEU A 245 -15.87 -0.70 27.49
CA LEU A 245 -17.04 -1.37 26.91
C LEU A 245 -18.32 -1.15 27.74
N THR A 246 -18.24 -1.07 29.07
CA THR A 246 -19.42 -0.91 29.94
C THR A 246 -20.29 0.31 29.57
N PRO A 247 -19.74 1.52 29.34
CA PRO A 247 -20.56 2.65 28.93
C PRO A 247 -21.24 2.45 27.59
N LEU A 248 -20.58 1.80 26.64
CA LEU A 248 -21.11 1.53 25.30
C LEU A 248 -22.23 0.48 25.33
N ASP A 249 -22.17 -0.46 26.27
CA ASP A 249 -23.20 -1.48 26.46
C ASP A 249 -24.44 -0.93 27.20
N SER A 250 -24.23 0.09 28.04
CA SER A 250 -25.29 0.67 28.88
C SER A 250 -26.25 1.61 28.14
N VAL A 251 -25.86 2.10 26.96
CA VAL A 251 -26.68 3.02 26.17
C VAL A 251 -27.62 2.28 25.22
N ARG A 252 -28.82 2.83 25.01
CA ARG A 252 -29.78 2.29 24.01
C ARG A 252 -29.36 2.55 22.56
N GLN A 253 -28.27 3.28 22.34
CA GLN A 253 -27.76 3.58 21.01
C GLN A 253 -27.19 2.32 20.37
N SER A 254 -27.61 2.03 19.14
CA SER A 254 -26.94 1.02 18.32
C SER A 254 -25.67 1.61 17.71
N PHE A 255 -24.60 0.80 17.68
CA PHE A 255 -23.34 1.16 17.04
C PHE A 255 -23.11 0.27 15.83
N ASP A 256 -22.60 0.85 14.75
CA ASP A 256 -22.11 0.10 13.61
C ASP A 256 -20.73 -0.50 13.92
N TRP A 257 -20.70 -1.79 14.25
CA TRP A 257 -19.48 -2.57 14.48
C TRP A 257 -18.94 -3.19 13.18
N GLY A 258 -19.56 -2.89 12.03
CA GLY A 258 -19.19 -3.41 10.73
C GLY A 258 -19.73 -4.83 10.45
N PRO A 259 -19.10 -5.58 9.52
CA PRO A 259 -19.59 -6.87 9.02
C PRO A 259 -19.75 -7.97 10.08
N GLN A 260 -19.12 -7.82 11.25
CA GLN A 260 -19.22 -8.76 12.38
C GLN A 260 -20.07 -8.17 13.52
N GLY A 261 -20.91 -7.18 13.23
CA GLY A 261 -21.76 -6.51 14.21
C GLY A 261 -22.85 -7.40 14.80
N ASP A 262 -23.15 -8.53 14.17
CA ASP A 262 -24.11 -9.53 14.68
C ASP A 262 -23.52 -10.44 15.76
N ALA A 263 -22.25 -10.25 16.14
CA ALA A 263 -21.67 -10.99 17.26
C ALA A 263 -22.48 -10.76 18.56
N GLY A 264 -22.61 -11.83 19.35
CA GLY A 264 -23.60 -11.94 20.43
C GLY A 264 -23.39 -11.02 21.64
N SER A 265 -22.19 -10.44 21.80
CA SER A 265 -21.89 -9.50 22.87
C SER A 265 -21.01 -8.34 22.40
N ILE A 266 -21.02 -7.23 23.14
CA ILE A 266 -20.16 -6.08 22.84
C ILE A 266 -18.66 -6.43 22.88
N TYR A 267 -18.27 -7.39 23.72
CA TYR A 267 -16.90 -7.89 23.79
C TYR A 267 -16.50 -8.62 22.50
N GLU A 268 -17.34 -9.53 22.00
CA GLU A 268 -17.05 -10.25 20.75
C GLU A 268 -17.07 -9.30 19.55
N ARG A 269 -17.93 -8.26 19.55
CA ARG A 269 -17.89 -7.19 18.54
C ARG A 269 -16.59 -6.39 18.60
N PHE A 270 -16.11 -6.04 19.80
CA PHE A 270 -14.82 -5.39 19.97
C PHE A 270 -13.66 -6.25 19.46
N ARG A 271 -13.67 -7.54 19.82
CA ARG A 271 -12.67 -8.53 19.38
C ARG A 271 -12.67 -8.68 17.86
N ALA A 272 -13.83 -8.75 17.23
CA ALA A 272 -13.95 -8.82 15.77
C ALA A 272 -13.47 -7.54 15.07
N LEU A 273 -13.71 -6.36 15.66
CA LEU A 273 -13.22 -5.07 15.15
C LEU A 273 -11.72 -4.87 15.40
N ASN A 274 -11.11 -5.61 16.32
CA ASN A 274 -9.70 -5.48 16.71
C ASN A 274 -8.95 -6.81 16.53
N PRO A 275 -8.89 -7.39 15.32
CA PRO A 275 -8.26 -8.70 15.08
C PRO A 275 -6.75 -8.71 15.34
N HIS A 276 -6.12 -7.55 15.49
CA HIS A 276 -4.72 -7.41 15.90
C HIS A 276 -4.47 -7.61 17.39
N ILE A 277 -5.50 -7.61 18.23
CA ILE A 277 -5.40 -7.86 19.66
C ILE A 277 -5.82 -9.31 19.89
N ASP A 278 -4.91 -10.15 20.39
CA ASP A 278 -5.11 -11.59 20.57
C ASP A 278 -5.99 -11.90 21.79
N LEU A 279 -7.23 -11.42 21.74
CA LEU A 279 -8.20 -11.52 22.83
C LEU A 279 -8.81 -12.94 22.87
N PRO A 280 -8.96 -13.52 24.08
CA PRO A 280 -9.63 -14.81 24.25
C PRO A 280 -11.12 -14.71 23.90
N SER A 281 -11.75 -15.82 23.52
CA SER A 281 -13.21 -15.88 23.38
C SER A 281 -13.91 -15.77 24.73
N SER A 282 -15.15 -15.27 24.73
CA SER A 282 -16.00 -15.18 25.92
C SER A 282 -17.28 -16.01 25.76
N PRO A 283 -17.41 -17.16 26.46
CA PRO A 283 -18.59 -18.02 26.38
C PRO A 283 -19.88 -17.37 26.90
N ASP A 284 -19.79 -16.50 27.90
CA ASP A 284 -20.92 -15.80 28.52
C ASP A 284 -21.14 -14.39 27.97
N GLY A 285 -20.29 -13.97 27.02
CA GLY A 285 -20.33 -12.65 26.40
C GLY A 285 -19.74 -11.52 27.25
N ALA A 286 -19.40 -11.76 28.52
CA ALA A 286 -18.77 -10.78 29.40
C ALA A 286 -17.30 -10.55 29.01
N VAL A 287 -16.65 -9.51 29.55
CA VAL A 287 -15.20 -9.32 29.36
C VAL A 287 -14.45 -10.26 30.30
N PRO A 288 -13.81 -11.35 29.81
CA PRO A 288 -13.09 -12.29 30.66
C PRO A 288 -11.85 -11.62 31.26
N ASP A 289 -11.40 -12.04 32.44
CA ASP A 289 -10.29 -11.36 33.13
C ASP A 289 -8.97 -11.40 32.33
N GLY A 290 -8.70 -12.50 31.62
CA GLY A 290 -7.58 -12.62 30.68
C GLY A 290 -7.73 -11.84 29.36
N GLY A 291 -8.94 -11.35 29.06
CA GLY A 291 -9.23 -10.44 27.95
C GLY A 291 -9.40 -8.98 28.39
N ASN A 292 -9.49 -8.71 29.69
CA ASN A 292 -9.66 -7.38 30.23
C ASN A 292 -8.33 -6.61 30.25
N VAL A 293 -7.81 -6.32 29.07
CA VAL A 293 -6.50 -5.69 28.86
C VAL A 293 -6.46 -4.27 29.43
N ARG A 294 -5.34 -3.93 30.08
CA ARG A 294 -5.04 -2.56 30.49
C ARG A 294 -4.42 -1.80 29.32
N LEU A 295 -5.23 -0.97 28.68
CA LEU A 295 -4.82 -0.05 27.64
C LEU A 295 -4.09 1.14 28.28
N VAL A 296 -3.03 1.57 27.61
CA VAL A 296 -2.18 2.72 27.96
C VAL A 296 -1.91 3.54 26.71
N SER A 297 -1.23 4.68 26.81
CA SER A 297 -0.89 5.47 25.62
C SER A 297 0.18 4.80 24.74
N ALA A 298 1.19 4.17 25.36
CA ALA A 298 2.29 3.52 24.67
C ALA A 298 2.95 2.41 25.51
N VAL A 299 3.59 1.45 24.85
CA VAL A 299 4.44 0.40 25.43
C VAL A 299 5.80 0.45 24.73
N ASP A 300 6.89 0.65 25.48
CA ASP A 300 8.26 0.76 24.94
C ASP A 300 8.36 1.78 23.78
N GLY A 301 7.70 2.94 23.94
CA GLY A 301 7.63 3.99 22.91
C GLY A 301 6.70 3.69 21.73
N LYS A 302 6.07 2.50 21.67
CA LYS A 302 5.10 2.13 20.63
C LYS A 302 3.70 2.53 21.07
N ALA A 303 3.03 3.36 20.26
CA ALA A 303 1.66 3.76 20.54
C ALA A 303 0.71 2.55 20.57
N VAL A 304 -0.15 2.48 21.58
CA VAL A 304 -1.19 1.44 21.68
C VAL A 304 -2.42 1.91 20.93
N ARG A 305 -2.88 1.10 19.97
CA ARG A 305 -3.98 1.48 19.07
C ARG A 305 -5.06 0.41 19.07
N PHE A 306 -6.30 0.87 19.16
CA PHE A 306 -7.50 0.04 19.09
C PHE A 306 -8.60 0.80 18.36
N PHE A 307 -9.65 0.10 17.97
CA PHE A 307 -10.72 0.60 17.14
C PHE A 307 -12.06 0.46 17.88
N LEU A 308 -12.88 1.50 17.76
CA LEU A 308 -14.28 1.50 18.19
C LEU A 308 -15.15 2.08 17.07
N PRO A 309 -16.47 1.85 17.08
CA PRO A 309 -17.41 2.53 16.18
C PRO A 309 -17.26 4.06 16.22
N LEU A 310 -17.57 4.74 15.11
CA LEU A 310 -17.29 6.18 14.95
C LEU A 310 -17.90 7.09 16.03
N ASP A 311 -19.03 6.68 16.61
CA ASP A 311 -19.76 7.46 17.63
C ASP A 311 -19.37 7.07 19.07
N ALA A 312 -18.70 5.93 19.26
CA ALA A 312 -18.28 5.45 20.57
C ALA A 312 -17.40 6.47 21.33
N PRO A 313 -16.46 7.22 20.72
CA PRO A 313 -15.69 8.24 21.43
C PRO A 313 -16.56 9.35 22.05
N ALA A 314 -17.68 9.70 21.43
CA ALA A 314 -18.60 10.70 21.98
C ALA A 314 -19.38 10.13 23.17
N THR A 315 -19.86 8.88 23.06
CA THR A 315 -20.53 8.16 24.15
C THR A 315 -19.62 7.99 25.36
N LEU A 316 -18.37 7.57 25.14
CA LEU A 316 -17.35 7.45 26.20
C LEU A 316 -17.14 8.77 26.93
N ARG A 317 -17.03 9.89 26.19
CA ARG A 317 -16.88 11.22 26.79
C ARG A 317 -18.10 11.62 27.61
N ALA A 318 -19.31 11.36 27.12
CA ALA A 318 -20.55 11.64 27.83
C ALA A 318 -20.66 10.82 29.13
N ALA A 319 -20.10 9.61 29.15
CA ALA A 319 -20.02 8.75 30.33
C ALA A 319 -18.84 9.10 31.27
N GLY A 320 -18.09 10.18 31.01
CA GLY A 320 -16.97 10.62 31.85
C GLY A 320 -15.63 9.95 31.56
N VAL A 321 -15.54 9.10 30.53
CA VAL A 321 -14.28 8.46 30.11
C VAL A 321 -13.43 9.45 29.32
N ASN A 322 -12.62 10.24 30.05
CA ASN A 322 -11.78 11.31 29.50
C ASN A 322 -10.37 10.86 29.09
N ALA A 323 -10.10 9.54 29.12
CA ALA A 323 -8.79 8.95 28.81
C ALA A 323 -8.42 8.97 27.32
N ILE A 324 -9.38 9.08 26.41
CA ILE A 324 -9.15 9.06 24.96
C ILE A 324 -8.46 10.35 24.50
N ASP A 325 -7.38 10.22 23.71
CA ASP A 325 -6.70 11.34 23.06
C ASP A 325 -7.41 11.69 21.73
N SER A 326 -8.14 12.81 21.74
CA SER A 326 -8.85 13.31 20.56
C SER A 326 -7.91 13.78 19.44
N THR A 327 -6.67 14.16 19.75
CA THR A 327 -5.70 14.63 18.76
C THR A 327 -4.99 13.47 18.06
N ALA A 328 -4.83 12.34 18.74
CA ALA A 328 -4.29 11.10 18.18
C ALA A 328 -5.33 10.22 17.48
N THR A 329 -6.62 10.50 17.72
CA THR A 329 -7.75 9.79 17.13
C THR A 329 -7.80 9.98 15.61
N PHE A 330 -8.01 8.89 14.88
CA PHE A 330 -8.23 8.92 13.43
C PHE A 330 -9.54 8.23 13.07
N ARG A 331 -10.40 8.93 12.33
CA ARG A 331 -11.67 8.42 11.81
C ARG A 331 -11.47 7.79 10.43
N PHE A 332 -11.87 6.53 10.29
CA PHE A 332 -12.07 5.85 9.02
C PHE A 332 -13.54 5.99 8.63
N ASP A 333 -13.80 6.80 7.61
CA ASP A 333 -15.14 7.15 7.12
C ASP A 333 -15.13 7.49 5.61
N ALA A 334 -16.25 7.98 5.08
CA ALA A 334 -16.37 8.34 3.67
C ALA A 334 -15.36 9.39 3.17
N SER A 335 -14.75 10.19 4.06
CA SER A 335 -13.74 11.20 3.71
C SER A 335 -12.30 10.66 3.75
N THR A 336 -12.11 9.45 4.28
CA THR A 336 -10.78 8.88 4.44
C THR A 336 -10.13 8.57 3.09
N TYR A 337 -8.86 8.99 2.97
CA TYR A 337 -8.06 8.95 1.74
C TYR A 337 -8.60 9.81 0.58
N ALA A 338 -9.47 10.79 0.87
CA ALA A 338 -9.79 11.83 -0.11
C ALA A 338 -8.51 12.46 -0.67
N GLY A 339 -8.55 12.83 -1.95
CA GLY A 339 -7.45 13.51 -2.62
C GLY A 339 -7.04 14.80 -1.91
N PRO A 340 -5.78 15.25 -2.07
CA PRO A 340 -5.35 16.51 -1.47
C PRO A 340 -6.20 17.66 -2.00
N ALA A 341 -6.54 18.61 -1.14
CA ALA A 341 -7.17 19.85 -1.60
C ALA A 341 -6.22 20.56 -2.59
N PRO A 342 -6.71 21.27 -3.61
CA PRO A 342 -5.85 21.95 -4.58
C PRO A 342 -4.80 22.87 -3.95
N SER A 343 -5.15 23.53 -2.83
CA SER A 343 -4.26 24.39 -2.04
C SER A 343 -3.12 23.65 -1.33
N GLN A 344 -3.22 22.32 -1.19
CA GLN A 344 -2.15 21.50 -0.61
C GLN A 344 -1.07 21.17 -1.62
N ARG A 345 -1.35 21.18 -2.93
CA ARG A 345 -0.32 20.98 -3.98
C ARG A 345 0.46 22.26 -4.22
N THR A 346 1.75 22.13 -4.45
CA THR A 346 2.70 23.24 -4.64
C THR A 346 3.52 23.03 -5.91
N ARG A 347 4.35 24.00 -6.26
CA ARG A 347 5.32 23.86 -7.36
C ARG A 347 6.26 22.66 -7.18
N TRP A 348 6.57 22.27 -5.94
CA TRP A 348 7.49 21.17 -5.66
C TRP A 348 6.88 19.80 -5.95
N ASP A 349 5.56 19.67 -5.80
CA ASP A 349 4.84 18.46 -6.18
C ASP A 349 4.88 18.27 -7.70
N ARG A 350 4.72 19.35 -8.47
CA ARG A 350 4.87 19.34 -9.93
C ARG A 350 6.30 19.04 -10.39
N GLN A 351 7.30 19.57 -9.68
CA GLN A 351 8.71 19.28 -9.97
C GLN A 351 9.06 17.80 -9.72
N TYR A 352 8.50 17.21 -8.68
CA TYR A 352 8.66 15.79 -8.41
C TYR A 352 7.92 14.92 -9.43
N GLU A 353 6.73 15.33 -9.87
CA GLU A 353 5.99 14.67 -10.96
C GLU A 353 6.77 14.72 -12.28
N ALA A 354 7.34 15.87 -12.64
CA ALA A 354 8.19 16.00 -13.82
C ALA A 354 9.43 15.08 -13.76
N LEU A 355 10.10 15.00 -12.59
CA LEU A 355 11.19 14.05 -12.40
C LEU A 355 10.73 12.59 -12.63
N VAL A 356 9.54 12.21 -12.14
CA VAL A 356 9.02 10.85 -12.37
C VAL A 356 8.75 10.60 -13.86
N ASN A 357 8.25 11.60 -14.60
CA ASN A 357 8.05 11.50 -16.05
C ASN A 357 9.39 11.38 -16.80
N ASP A 358 10.46 12.02 -16.33
CA ASP A 358 11.80 11.85 -16.90
C ASP A 358 12.27 10.39 -16.71
N ILE A 359 11.99 9.78 -15.55
CA ILE A 359 12.34 8.38 -15.23
C ILE A 359 11.57 7.38 -16.09
N GLU A 360 10.30 7.67 -16.38
CA GLU A 360 9.48 6.87 -17.31
C GLU A 360 10.18 6.65 -18.66
N HIS A 361 10.94 7.65 -19.11
CA HIS A 361 11.72 7.65 -20.35
C HIS A 361 13.21 7.36 -20.10
N PHE A 362 13.50 6.44 -19.17
CA PHE A 362 14.86 6.02 -18.82
C PHE A 362 15.76 7.12 -18.25
N GLY A 363 15.21 8.14 -17.60
CA GLY A 363 15.94 9.21 -16.91
C GLY A 363 16.72 8.78 -15.66
N PHE A 364 17.35 7.61 -15.65
CA PHE A 364 18.22 7.10 -14.58
C PHE A 364 19.62 7.74 -14.68
N THR A 365 19.70 9.05 -14.48
CA THR A 365 20.93 9.83 -14.61
C THR A 365 21.37 10.41 -13.26
N GLU A 366 22.65 10.76 -13.15
CA GLU A 366 23.20 11.45 -11.98
C GLU A 366 22.52 12.81 -11.74
N GLU A 367 22.23 13.57 -12.81
CA GLU A 367 21.50 14.84 -12.71
C GLU A 367 20.10 14.67 -12.10
N ASN A 368 19.35 13.67 -12.55
CA ASN A 368 18.04 13.36 -11.99
C ASN A 368 18.13 12.86 -10.55
N ARG A 369 19.21 12.16 -10.18
CA ARG A 369 19.47 11.77 -8.79
C ARG A 369 19.72 12.98 -7.92
N ASP A 370 20.54 13.93 -8.36
CA ASP A 370 20.78 15.18 -7.63
C ASP A 370 19.49 15.99 -7.46
N ARG A 371 18.66 16.06 -8.51
CA ARG A 371 17.32 16.68 -8.44
C ARG A 371 16.42 15.97 -7.42
N LEU A 372 16.42 14.64 -7.37
CA LEU A 372 15.68 13.86 -6.37
C LEU A 372 16.14 14.19 -4.95
N LEU A 373 17.45 14.31 -4.72
CA LEU A 373 18.01 14.63 -3.40
C LEU A 373 17.57 16.04 -2.94
N GLN A 374 17.65 17.03 -3.82
CA GLN A 374 17.17 18.39 -3.52
C GLN A 374 15.65 18.42 -3.24
N LEU A 375 14.87 17.66 -4.01
CA LEU A 375 13.43 17.54 -3.78
C LEU A 375 13.14 16.84 -2.45
N HIS A 376 13.92 15.81 -2.08
CA HIS A 376 13.76 15.13 -0.79
C HIS A 376 13.93 16.10 0.39
N ASP A 377 15.02 16.87 0.42
CA ASP A 377 15.28 17.88 1.46
C ASP A 377 14.15 18.92 1.52
N ARG A 378 13.64 19.31 0.34
CA ARG A 378 12.52 20.25 0.26
C ARG A 378 11.23 19.67 0.81
N PHE A 379 10.92 18.41 0.52
CA PHE A 379 9.72 17.74 1.04
C PHE A 379 9.81 17.49 2.53
N GLU A 380 11.01 17.26 3.07
CA GLU A 380 11.25 17.19 4.52
C GLU A 380 10.90 18.52 5.18
N SER A 381 11.47 19.62 4.68
CA SER A 381 11.15 20.98 5.15
C SER A 381 9.65 21.31 5.07
N LEU A 382 8.98 20.93 3.98
CA LEU A 382 7.54 21.16 3.80
C LEU A 382 6.69 20.34 4.78
N ALA A 383 7.09 19.11 5.09
CA ALA A 383 6.39 18.26 6.05
C ALA A 383 6.57 18.75 7.49
N GLU A 384 7.69 19.38 7.82
CA GLU A 384 7.91 20.03 9.11
C GLU A 384 7.09 21.32 9.25
N GLN A 385 7.15 22.20 8.25
CA GLN A 385 6.45 23.49 8.26
C GLN A 385 4.93 23.34 8.19
N ARG A 386 4.44 22.31 7.48
CA ARG A 386 3.00 22.04 7.28
C ARG A 386 2.74 20.54 7.44
N PRO A 387 2.66 20.03 8.68
CA PRO A 387 2.60 18.59 8.98
C PRO A 387 1.23 17.95 8.71
N THR A 388 0.65 18.25 7.55
CA THR A 388 -0.57 17.60 7.06
C THR A 388 -0.28 16.14 6.69
N ARG A 389 -1.32 15.31 6.66
CA ARG A 389 -1.18 13.90 6.24
C ARG A 389 -0.66 13.76 4.82
N TYR A 390 -1.14 14.62 3.92
CA TYR A 390 -0.65 14.66 2.55
C TYR A 390 0.88 14.89 2.51
N ARG A 391 1.40 15.87 3.24
CA ARG A 391 2.84 16.17 3.26
C ARG A 391 3.67 15.04 3.86
N ARG A 392 3.22 14.47 4.98
CA ARG A 392 3.87 13.29 5.58
C ARG A 392 3.87 12.08 4.64
N ARG A 393 2.77 11.88 3.90
CA ARG A 393 2.68 10.79 2.90
C ARG A 393 3.66 11.01 1.75
N GLN A 394 3.67 12.21 1.18
CA GLN A 394 4.60 12.56 0.11
C GLN A 394 6.06 12.38 0.55
N LEU A 395 6.42 12.84 1.77
CA LEU A 395 7.75 12.62 2.32
C LEU A 395 8.12 11.13 2.42
N LYS A 396 7.19 10.26 2.82
CA LYS A 396 7.43 8.81 2.86
C LYS A 396 7.66 8.21 1.46
N ILE A 397 6.91 8.68 0.47
CA ILE A 397 7.05 8.26 -0.93
C ILE A 397 8.44 8.65 -1.46
N ILE A 398 8.80 9.92 -1.38
CA ILE A 398 10.09 10.41 -1.89
C ILE A 398 11.28 9.86 -1.08
N SER A 399 11.11 9.62 0.22
CA SER A 399 12.13 8.92 1.04
C SER A 399 12.34 7.47 0.62
N THR A 400 11.30 6.79 0.14
CA THR A 400 11.41 5.44 -0.41
C THR A 400 12.13 5.46 -1.75
N HIS A 401 11.75 6.40 -2.63
CA HIS A 401 12.41 6.63 -3.91
C HIS A 401 13.90 6.93 -3.73
N ARG A 402 14.25 7.93 -2.92
CA ARG A 402 15.64 8.30 -2.58
C ARG A 402 16.45 7.09 -2.12
N ARG A 403 15.92 6.29 -1.19
CA ARG A 403 16.64 5.12 -0.67
C ARG A 403 17.00 4.12 -1.78
N LEU A 404 16.11 3.92 -2.76
CA LEU A 404 16.37 3.00 -3.87
C LEU A 404 17.42 3.56 -4.84
N TRP A 405 17.38 4.85 -5.10
CA TRP A 405 18.33 5.53 -5.98
C TRP A 405 19.72 5.74 -5.36
N MET A 406 19.83 5.56 -4.04
CA MET A 406 21.09 5.53 -3.30
C MET A 406 21.65 4.10 -3.13
N SER A 407 21.18 3.13 -3.92
CA SER A 407 21.61 1.73 -3.80
C SER A 407 22.50 1.32 -4.98
N ASN A 408 23.43 0.39 -4.75
CA ASN A 408 24.34 -0.10 -5.80
C ASN A 408 23.60 -0.61 -7.07
N PRO A 409 22.45 -1.31 -6.98
CA PRO A 409 21.69 -1.67 -8.18
C PRO A 409 21.25 -0.49 -9.05
N TRP A 410 21.06 0.69 -8.46
CA TRP A 410 20.78 1.90 -9.24
C TRP A 410 22.04 2.46 -9.90
N GLU A 411 23.19 2.42 -9.24
CA GLU A 411 24.48 2.87 -9.82
C GLU A 411 24.84 2.06 -11.07
N ASP A 412 24.67 0.73 -11.00
CA ASP A 412 24.85 -0.16 -12.15
C ASP A 412 23.90 0.18 -13.31
N LEU A 413 22.66 0.55 -12.99
CA LEU A 413 21.66 0.96 -13.99
C LEU A 413 22.04 2.31 -14.61
N ALA A 414 22.40 3.30 -13.81
CA ALA A 414 22.76 4.63 -14.29
C ALA A 414 23.98 4.58 -15.24
N GLU A 415 24.97 3.75 -14.93
CA GLU A 415 26.11 3.51 -15.82
C GLU A 415 25.69 2.83 -17.14
N ALA A 416 24.74 1.89 -17.09
CA ALA A 416 24.20 1.27 -18.29
C ALA A 416 23.37 2.26 -19.13
N THR A 417 22.53 3.07 -18.48
CA THR A 417 21.76 4.14 -19.11
C THR A 417 22.69 5.11 -19.82
N ARG A 418 23.74 5.60 -19.14
CA ARG A 418 24.74 6.50 -19.73
C ARG A 418 25.35 5.92 -21.01
N ARG A 419 25.82 4.66 -20.96
CA ARG A 419 26.42 4.00 -22.13
C ARG A 419 25.42 3.84 -23.28
N ALA A 420 24.16 3.53 -22.98
CA ALA A 420 23.11 3.40 -23.98
C ALA A 420 22.75 4.76 -24.61
N THR A 421 22.63 5.82 -23.79
CA THR A 421 22.28 7.18 -24.23
C THR A 421 23.42 7.89 -24.94
N ASP A 422 24.68 7.64 -24.59
CA ASP A 422 25.85 8.21 -25.30
C ASP A 422 25.97 7.67 -26.74
N GLN A 423 25.43 6.46 -27.00
CA GLN A 423 25.35 5.86 -28.34
C GLN A 423 24.12 6.33 -29.13
N LEU A 424 23.16 6.97 -28.46
CA LEU A 424 21.99 7.57 -29.07
C LEU A 424 22.31 9.04 -29.35
N LYS A 425 22.26 9.45 -30.62
CA LYS A 425 22.12 10.88 -30.94
C LYS A 425 20.72 11.34 -30.49
N ILE A 426 20.58 11.60 -29.20
CA ILE A 426 19.40 12.20 -28.59
C ILE A 426 19.54 13.72 -28.78
N GLU A 427 19.13 14.25 -29.94
CA GLU A 427 18.70 15.64 -30.09
C GLU A 427 17.60 15.93 -29.06
N GLY A 428 18.01 16.53 -27.93
CA GLY A 428 17.10 16.85 -26.83
C GLY A 428 15.91 17.67 -27.30
N GLN A 429 14.71 17.28 -26.87
CA GLN A 429 13.59 18.23 -26.92
C GLN A 429 13.99 19.44 -26.07
N PRO A 430 13.85 20.67 -26.61
CA PRO A 430 14.13 21.85 -25.82
C PRO A 430 13.24 21.83 -24.58
N PRO A 431 13.77 22.22 -23.40
CA PRO A 431 12.94 22.36 -22.22
C PRO A 431 11.78 23.30 -22.56
N ASP A 432 10.55 22.92 -22.17
CA ASP A 432 9.39 23.79 -22.27
C ASP A 432 9.78 25.15 -21.67
N SER A 433 9.71 26.19 -22.49
CA SER A 433 9.96 27.55 -22.05
C SER A 433 8.89 27.92 -21.03
N LEU A 434 9.21 27.75 -19.75
CA LEU A 434 8.42 28.30 -18.66
C LEU A 434 8.39 29.82 -18.86
N PRO A 435 7.22 30.47 -18.82
CA PRO A 435 7.17 31.92 -18.87
C PRO A 435 7.94 32.48 -17.67
N THR A 436 9.11 33.04 -17.96
CA THR A 436 9.89 33.83 -17.02
C THR A 436 9.12 35.11 -16.74
N GLN A 437 8.96 35.43 -15.45
CA GLN A 437 8.44 36.69 -14.88
C GLN A 437 6.98 36.69 -14.42
N THR A 438 6.81 36.45 -13.13
CA THR A 438 6.27 37.52 -12.28
C THR A 438 7.11 37.55 -10.99
N PRO A 439 7.83 38.64 -10.68
CA PRO A 439 8.51 38.74 -9.40
C PRO A 439 7.44 38.80 -8.30
N ILE A 440 7.37 37.79 -7.46
CA ILE A 440 6.59 37.84 -6.22
C ILE A 440 7.55 38.40 -5.15
N PRO A 441 7.23 39.50 -4.47
CA PRO A 441 8.14 40.13 -3.53
C PRO A 441 8.45 39.22 -2.34
N ASP A 442 9.72 39.16 -1.96
CA ASP A 442 10.28 38.32 -0.88
C ASP A 442 9.87 38.75 0.55
N THR A 443 8.90 39.64 0.69
CA THR A 443 8.44 40.12 2.01
C THR A 443 6.93 40.31 2.04
N LEU A 444 6.27 39.65 2.98
CA LEU A 444 4.89 39.98 3.40
C LEU A 444 4.89 41.36 4.07
N PRO A 445 4.05 42.33 3.62
CA PRO A 445 3.86 43.57 4.35
C PRO A 445 3.22 43.28 5.71
N SER A 446 3.94 43.68 6.76
CA SER A 446 3.42 43.74 8.12
C SER A 446 2.51 44.96 8.22
N ALA A 447 1.20 44.77 8.26
CA ALA A 447 0.29 45.83 8.67
C ALA A 447 -0.90 45.24 9.44
N VAL A 448 -0.68 45.14 10.75
CA VAL A 448 -1.75 45.32 11.73
C VAL A 448 -2.11 46.81 11.70
N GLN A 449 -3.36 47.14 11.39
CA GLN A 449 -3.97 48.37 11.86
C GLN A 449 -5.26 48.03 12.60
N ARG A 450 -5.45 48.79 13.68
CA ARG A 450 -6.31 48.56 14.84
C ARG A 450 -7.81 48.60 14.53
#